data_AF-G4YZR2-F1
#
_entry.id   AF-G4YZR2-F1
#
_cell.length_a   1.000
_cell.length_b   1.000
_cell.length_c   1.000
_cell.angle_alpha   90.00
_cell.angle_beta   90.00
_cell.angle_gamma   90.00
#
_symmetry.space_group_name_H-M   'P 1'
#
loop_
_entity.id
_entity.type
_entity.pdbx_description
1 polymer ?
#
loop_
_entity_poly.entity_id
_entity_poly.type
_entity_poly.pdbx_seq_one_letter_code
_entity_poly.pdbx_strand_id
1 'polypeptide(L)'
;FGINEYLLGDSAYGVSFPFVVTPYKRPAALLPDNAEFNFRLATQRIAIEHCIGIIKGRFPFLSECATYLLDEVDLIRVCKRQRACFVLHNVCIEL
;
A
#
# COMPACT_ATOMS: atom_id res chain seq x y z
N PHE A 1 -17.44 0.53 -4.58
CA PHE A 1 -17.52 -0.63 -3.69
C PHE A 1 -18.94 -1.13 -3.70
N GLY A 2 -19.12 -2.43 -3.95
CA GLY A 2 -20.41 -3.12 -3.78
C GLY A 2 -20.83 -3.17 -2.31
N ILE A 3 -22.02 -3.71 -2.06
CA ILE A 3 -22.68 -3.69 -0.74
C ILE A 3 -21.89 -4.40 0.38
N ASN A 4 -20.93 -5.27 0.03
CA ASN A 4 -20.08 -6.00 0.98
C ASN A 4 -18.58 -5.81 0.70
N GLU A 5 -18.22 -4.69 0.07
CA GLU A 5 -16.81 -4.40 -0.23
C GLU A 5 -16.33 -3.21 0.61
N TYR A 6 -15.13 -3.36 1.15
CA TYR A 6 -14.42 -2.30 1.86
C TYR A 6 -12.93 -2.40 1.56
N LEU A 7 -12.24 -1.27 1.66
CA LEU A 7 -10.80 -1.16 1.58
C LEU A 7 -10.19 -1.30 2.97
N LEU A 8 -9.12 -2.07 3.07
CA LEU A 8 -8.28 -2.11 4.26
C LEU A 8 -7.21 -1.03 4.15
N GLY A 9 -7.24 -0.06 5.07
CA GLY A 9 -6.31 1.05 5.12
C GLY A 9 -5.24 0.90 6.21
N ASP A 10 -4.13 1.62 6.04
CA ASP A 10 -3.15 1.80 7.12
C ASP A 10 -3.71 2.68 8.27
N SER A 11 -3.10 2.57 9.45
CA SER A 11 -3.45 3.35 10.63
C SER A 11 -3.29 4.88 10.48
N ALA A 12 -2.50 5.34 9.50
CA ALA A 12 -2.35 6.73 9.14
C ALA A 12 -3.56 7.30 8.37
N TYR A 13 -4.38 6.44 7.76
CA TYR A 13 -5.63 6.88 7.14
C TYR A 13 -6.71 7.11 8.21
N GLY A 14 -7.64 8.01 7.92
CA GLY A 14 -8.87 8.14 8.70
C GLY A 14 -9.80 6.95 8.40
N VAL A 15 -10.49 6.46 9.44
CA VAL A 15 -11.62 5.53 9.23
C VAL A 15 -12.68 6.30 8.45
N SER A 16 -13.04 5.81 7.26
CA SER A 16 -14.03 6.42 6.39
C SER A 16 -15.07 5.37 6.02
N PHE A 17 -16.04 5.18 6.91
CA PHE A 17 -17.14 4.24 6.68
C PHE A 17 -18.01 4.73 5.51
N PRO A 18 -18.49 3.84 4.61
CA PRO A 18 -18.35 2.37 4.64
C PRO A 18 -17.11 1.82 3.92
N PHE A 19 -16.26 2.68 3.36
CA PHE A 19 -15.32 2.26 2.32
C PHE A 19 -13.91 1.97 2.81
N VAL A 20 -13.46 2.50 3.96
CA VAL A 20 -12.10 2.30 4.47
C VAL A 20 -12.13 1.88 5.93
N VAL A 21 -11.65 0.67 6.19
CA VAL A 21 -11.48 0.09 7.52
C VAL A 21 -9.99 0.10 7.86
N THR A 22 -9.63 0.71 8.99
CA THR A 22 -8.24 0.80 9.46
C THR A 22 -8.06 0.00 10.75
N PRO A 23 -6.82 -0.33 11.17
CA PRO A 23 -6.57 -0.98 12.45
C PRO A 23 -7.20 -0.21 13.61
N TYR A 24 -7.66 -0.93 14.63
CA TYR A 24 -8.10 -0.33 15.89
C TYR A 24 -6.90 0.34 16.57
N LYS A 25 -7.11 1.56 17.09
CA LYS A 25 -6.11 2.28 17.90
C LYS A 25 -6.34 2.00 19.38
N ARG A 26 -5.33 2.25 20.22
CA ARG A 26 -5.48 2.09 21.69
C ARG A 26 -6.50 3.11 22.23
N PRO A 27 -7.33 2.73 23.22
CA PRO A 27 -7.30 1.46 23.97
C PRO A 27 -8.07 0.32 23.31
N ALA A 28 -8.92 0.57 22.30
CA ALA A 28 -9.75 -0.45 21.66
C ALA A 28 -8.95 -1.62 21.06
N ALA A 29 -7.71 -1.36 20.60
CA ALA A 29 -6.78 -2.37 20.11
C ALA A 29 -6.42 -3.46 21.15
N LEU A 30 -6.68 -3.25 22.44
CA LEU A 30 -6.39 -4.19 23.52
C LEU A 30 -7.51 -5.23 23.71
N LEU A 31 -8.69 -5.02 23.11
CA LEU A 31 -9.76 -6.01 23.13
C LEU A 31 -9.33 -7.23 22.28
N PRO A 32 -9.56 -8.47 22.74
CA PRO A 32 -9.08 -9.68 22.07
C PRO A 32 -9.44 -9.75 20.57
N ASP A 33 -10.69 -9.47 20.23
CA ASP A 33 -11.16 -9.53 18.84
C ASP A 33 -10.51 -8.46 17.95
N ASN A 34 -10.32 -7.25 18.49
CA ASN A 34 -9.66 -6.15 17.79
C ASN A 34 -8.16 -6.40 17.61
N ALA A 35 -7.52 -7.04 18.59
CA ALA A 35 -6.13 -7.44 18.52
C ALA A 35 -5.92 -8.51 17.45
N GLU A 36 -6.80 -9.50 17.38
CA GLU A 36 -6.78 -10.54 16.33
C GLU A 36 -7.03 -9.94 14.94
N PHE A 37 -7.99 -9.03 14.80
CA PHE A 37 -8.22 -8.30 13.55
C PHE A 37 -6.95 -7.52 13.11
N ASN A 38 -6.38 -6.74 14.02
CA ASN A 38 -5.16 -5.97 13.76
C ASN A 38 -3.98 -6.88 13.40
N PHE A 39 -3.86 -8.04 14.06
CA PHE A 39 -2.82 -9.03 13.77
C PHE A 39 -2.94 -9.55 12.33
N ARG A 40 -4.13 -10.02 11.93
CA ARG A 40 -4.37 -10.51 10.57
C ARG A 40 -4.10 -9.43 9.51
N LEU A 41 -4.56 -8.21 9.76
CA LEU A 41 -4.33 -7.07 8.88
C LEU A 41 -2.82 -6.76 8.75
N ALA A 42 -2.09 -6.80 9.86
CA ALA A 42 -0.64 -6.62 9.85
C ALA A 42 0.07 -7.75 9.09
N THR A 43 -0.34 -9.02 9.27
CA THR A 43 0.25 -10.16 8.56
C THR A 43 0.14 -10.02 7.04
N GLN A 44 -1.04 -9.62 6.54
CA GLN A 44 -1.22 -9.40 5.09
C GLN A 44 -0.31 -8.28 4.56
N ARG A 45 -0.08 -7.25 5.35
CA ARG A 45 0.79 -6.13 4.96
C ARG A 45 2.25 -6.49 4.87
N ILE A 46 2.74 -7.45 5.67
CA ILE A 46 4.13 -7.91 5.58
C ILE A 46 4.47 -8.34 4.15
N ALA A 47 3.58 -9.08 3.48
CA ALA A 47 3.78 -9.50 2.10
C ALA A 47 3.81 -8.31 1.12
N ILE A 48 2.93 -7.32 1.32
CA ILE A 48 2.85 -6.12 0.49
C ILE A 48 4.12 -5.26 0.66
N GLU A 49 4.52 -5.00 1.90
CA GLU A 49 5.69 -4.18 2.23
C GLU A 49 6.98 -4.86 1.75
N HIS A 50 7.09 -6.18 1.89
CA HIS A 50 8.21 -6.96 1.35
C HIS A 50 8.29 -6.88 -0.18
N CYS A 51 7.16 -7.05 -0.89
CA CYS A 51 7.09 -6.89 -2.34
C CYS A 51 7.54 -5.49 -2.79
N ILE A 52 7.01 -4.44 -2.15
CA ILE A 52 7.42 -3.06 -2.44
C ILE A 52 8.91 -2.84 -2.18
N GLY A 53 9.45 -3.41 -1.09
CA GLY A 53 10.88 -3.36 -0.77
C GLY A 53 11.75 -3.98 -1.87
N ILE A 54 11.38 -5.16 -2.37
CA ILE A 54 12.08 -5.82 -3.48
C ILE A 54 12.03 -4.97 -4.74
N ILE A 55 10.85 -4.45 -5.11
CA ILE A 55 10.70 -3.63 -6.31
C ILE A 55 11.54 -2.35 -6.21
N LYS A 56 11.53 -1.68 -5.05
CA LYS A 56 12.35 -0.49 -4.79
C LYS A 56 13.85 -0.77 -4.82
N GLY A 57 14.28 -1.93 -4.34
CA GLY A 57 15.67 -2.39 -4.46
C GLY A 57 16.08 -2.69 -5.90
N ARG A 58 15.16 -3.22 -6.71
CA ARG A 58 15.39 -3.51 -8.14
C ARG A 58 15.38 -2.25 -9.01
N PHE A 59 14.54 -1.29 -8.68
CA PHE A 59 14.39 -0.03 -9.41
C PHE A 59 14.62 1.15 -8.46
N PRO A 60 15.89 1.53 -8.20
CA PRO A 60 16.25 2.59 -7.25
C PRO A 60 15.56 3.94 -7.52
N PHE A 61 15.21 4.23 -8.78
CA PHE A 61 14.40 5.40 -9.16
C PHE A 61 13.08 5.52 -8.36
N LEU A 62 12.48 4.42 -7.92
CA LEU A 62 11.26 4.42 -7.11
C LEU A 62 11.51 4.83 -5.64
N SER A 63 12.74 4.70 -5.17
CA SER A 63 13.16 5.12 -3.83
C SER A 63 13.67 6.56 -3.83
N GLU A 64 14.34 6.95 -4.92
CA GLU A 64 14.99 8.25 -5.07
C GLU A 64 14.21 9.20 -5.98
N CYS A 65 12.88 9.05 -6.04
CA CYS A 65 12.02 9.87 -6.89
C CYS A 65 11.92 11.32 -6.35
N ALA A 66 13.03 12.06 -6.35
CA ALA A 66 13.15 13.48 -6.07
C ALA A 66 12.70 14.30 -7.29
N THR A 67 11.56 13.93 -7.86
CA THR A 67 10.96 14.69 -8.97
C THR A 67 10.04 15.73 -8.36
N TYR A 68 10.27 17.01 -8.65
CA TYR A 68 9.32 18.06 -8.28
C TYR A 68 8.02 17.81 -9.05
N LEU A 69 6.95 17.53 -8.33
CA LEU A 69 5.61 17.40 -8.90
C LEU A 69 5.02 18.80 -8.99
N LEU A 70 5.27 19.49 -10.11
CA LEU A 70 4.82 20.87 -10.32
C LEU A 70 3.43 20.94 -10.95
N ASP A 71 3.11 19.95 -11.80
CA ASP A 71 1.85 19.87 -12.50
C ASP A 71 1.32 18.42 -12.60
N GLU A 72 0.10 18.29 -13.16
CA GLU A 72 -0.55 17.00 -13.39
C GLU A 72 0.24 16.13 -14.38
N VAL A 73 0.98 16.74 -15.32
CA VAL A 73 1.75 16.00 -16.32
C VAL A 73 2.93 15.29 -15.67
N ASP A 74 3.59 15.93 -14.72
CA ASP A 74 4.66 15.33 -13.92
C ASP A 74 4.14 14.16 -13.09
N LEU A 75 2.96 14.31 -12.47
CA LEU A 75 2.30 13.22 -11.76
C LEU A 75 2.03 12.02 -12.69
N ILE A 76 1.43 12.26 -13.86
CA ILE A 76 1.15 11.21 -14.85
C ILE A 76 2.44 10.53 -15.31
N ARG A 77 3.53 11.27 -15.52
CA ARG A 77 4.84 10.72 -15.89
C ARG A 77 5.39 9.79 -14.81
N VAL A 78 5.36 10.22 -13.55
CA VAL A 78 5.81 9.40 -12.42
C VAL A 78 4.97 8.12 -12.30
N CYS A 79 3.64 8.23 -12.37
CA CYS A 79 2.75 7.07 -12.34
C CYS A 79 3.02 6.09 -13.50
N LYS A 80 3.29 6.58 -14.72
CA LYS A 80 3.65 5.74 -15.87
C LYS A 80 4.96 4.98 -15.64
N ARG A 81 5.97 5.65 -15.09
CA ARG A 81 7.26 5.03 -14.75
C ARG A 81 7.11 3.97 -13.66
N GLN A 82 6.37 4.29 -12.58
CA GLN A 82 6.05 3.36 -11.51
C GLN A 82 5.40 2.08 -12.06
N ARG A 83 4.39 2.24 -12.92
CA ARG A 83 3.70 1.11 -13.56
C ARG A 83 4.63 0.28 -14.45
N ALA A 84 5.52 0.92 -15.22
CA ALA A 84 6.50 0.21 -16.04
C ALA A 84 7.44 -0.64 -15.17
N CYS A 85 7.91 -0.13 -14.03
CA CYS A 85 8.71 -0.91 -13.07
C CYS A 85 7.96 -2.14 -12.55
N PHE A 86 6.66 -2.03 -12.25
CA PHE A 86 5.85 -3.17 -11.82
C PHE A 86 5.71 -4.23 -12.91
N VAL A 87 5.43 -3.82 -14.15
CA VAL A 87 5.34 -4.75 -15.29
C VAL A 87 6.68 -5.46 -15.51
N LEU A 88 7.79 -4.72 -15.53
CA LEU A 88 9.12 -5.29 -15.68
C LEU A 88 9.49 -6.22 -14.52
N HIS A 89 9.10 -5.88 -13.28
CA HIS A 89 9.30 -6.74 -12.12
C HIS A 89 8.65 -8.11 -12.32
N ASN A 90 7.39 -8.14 -12.77
CA ASN A 90 6.65 -9.37 -13.00
C ASN A 90 7.30 -10.21 -14.10
N VAL A 91 7.67 -9.59 -15.23
CA VAL A 91 8.40 -10.28 -16.31
C VAL A 91 9.69 -10.92 -15.79
N CYS A 92 10.45 -10.20 -14.96
CA CYS A 92 11.69 -10.72 -14.39
C CYS A 92 11.51 -11.70 -13.21
N ILE A 93 10.28 -11.94 -12.73
CA ILE A 93 9.98 -13.04 -11.79
C ILE A 93 9.59 -14.30 -12.57
N GLU A 94 8.95 -14.14 -13.73
CA GLU A 94 8.50 -15.23 -14.59
C GLU A 94 9.65 -15.85 -15.42
N LEU A 95 10.75 -15.13 -15.63
CA LEU A 95 11.99 -15.61 -16.24
C LEU A 95 12.87 -16.37 -15.22
#